data_AF-A0A928QXQ0-F1
#
_entry.id   AF-A0A928QXQ0-F1
#
_cell.length_a   1.000
_cell.length_b   1.000
_cell.length_c   1.000
_cell.angle_alpha   90.00
_cell.angle_beta   90.00
_cell.angle_gamma   90.00
#
_symmetry.space_group_name_H-M   'P 1'
#
loop_
_entity.id
_entity.type
_entity.pdbx_description
1 polymer ?
#
loop_
_entity_poly.entity_id
_entity_poly.type
_entity_poly.pdbx_seq_one_letter_code
_entity_poly.pdbx_strand_id
1 'polypeptide(L)'
;MTREEREQLAARHTPLVWSIVRRYIGRGVETDDLFQLGSLGLLKAIDGFDESFGVQFSTYAVPKIAGEIRRFLRDDGTVKVSRTLREQAFALERSR
;
A
#
# COMPACT_ATOMS: atom_id res chain seq x y z
N MET A 1 -8.82 -4.25 21.53
CA MET A 1 -9.08 -3.13 20.62
C MET A 1 -10.54 -3.17 20.19
N THR A 2 -11.33 -2.18 20.60
CA THR A 2 -12.74 -2.02 20.23
C THR A 2 -12.88 -1.51 18.79
N ARG A 3 -14.10 -1.52 18.25
CA ARG A 3 -14.38 -0.97 16.92
C ARG A 3 -14.07 0.54 16.85
N GLU A 4 -14.48 1.30 17.86
CA GLU A 4 -14.23 2.75 17.92
C GLU A 4 -12.73 3.07 18.01
N GLU A 5 -11.96 2.29 18.78
CA GLU A 5 -10.50 2.45 18.86
C GLU A 5 -9.84 2.22 17.50
N ARG A 6 -10.29 1.20 16.76
CA ARG A 6 -9.81 0.94 15.38
C ARG A 6 -10.12 2.09 14.44
N GLU A 7 -11.34 2.61 14.48
CA GLU A 7 -11.78 3.71 13.63
C GLU A 7 -11.00 5.00 13.93
N GLN A 8 -10.77 5.31 15.20
CA GLN A 8 -9.95 6.45 15.62
C GLN A 8 -8.48 6.30 15.18
N LEU A 9 -7.90 5.10 15.33
CA LEU A 9 -6.53 4.83 14.93
C LEU A 9 -6.37 4.91 13.41
N ALA A 10 -7.32 4.37 12.66
CA ALA A 10 -7.36 4.48 11.21
C ALA A 10 -7.44 5.96 10.78
N ALA A 11 -8.38 6.73 11.34
CA ALA A 11 -8.55 8.14 11.04
C ALA A 11 -7.27 8.96 11.31
N ARG A 12 -6.59 8.70 12.44
CA ARG A 12 -5.32 9.35 12.81
C ARG A 12 -4.21 9.07 11.79
N HIS A 13 -4.17 7.88 11.21
CA HIS A 13 -3.13 7.46 10.27
C HIS A 13 -3.51 7.61 8.79
N THR A 14 -4.71 8.09 8.46
CA THR A 14 -5.12 8.41 7.09
C THR A 14 -4.11 9.30 6.32
N PRO A 15 -3.49 10.35 6.90
CA PRO A 15 -2.48 11.14 6.19
C PRO A 15 -1.26 10.34 5.74
N LEU A 16 -0.89 9.28 6.48
CA LEU A 16 0.18 8.37 6.10
C LEU A 16 -0.16 7.65 4.79
N VAL A 17 -1.41 7.22 4.62
CA VAL A 17 -1.89 6.59 3.38
C VAL A 17 -1.68 7.54 2.19
N TRP A 18 -2.13 8.78 2.31
CA TRP A 18 -1.94 9.80 1.27
C TRP A 18 -0.47 10.03 0.91
N SER A 19 0.42 10.07 1.91
CA SER A 19 1.87 10.22 1.67
C SER A 19 2.49 9.08 0.84
N ILE A 20 1.90 7.88 0.93
CA ILE A 20 2.34 6.70 0.19
C ILE A 20 1.69 6.67 -1.20
N VAL A 21 0.38 6.93 -1.29
CA VAL A 21 -0.41 6.95 -2.53
C VAL A 21 0.20 7.90 -3.57
N ARG A 22 0.69 9.07 -3.14
CA ARG A 22 1.33 10.06 -4.03
C ARG A 22 2.43 9.49 -4.91
N ARG A 23 3.11 8.41 -4.50
CA ARG A 23 4.20 7.77 -5.27
C ARG A 23 3.69 6.89 -6.42
N TYR A 24 2.39 6.59 -6.45
CA TYR A 24 1.76 5.68 -7.39
C TYR A 24 0.77 6.35 -8.34
N ILE A 25 0.51 7.65 -8.16
CA ILE A 25 -0.32 8.46 -9.08
C ILE A 25 0.28 8.42 -10.48
N GLY A 26 -0.58 8.38 -11.51
CA GLY A 26 -0.17 8.36 -12.91
C GLY A 26 0.22 6.98 -13.45
N ARG A 27 -0.02 5.89 -12.68
CA ARG A 27 0.25 4.51 -13.10
C ARG A 27 -0.96 3.79 -13.73
N GLY A 28 -1.89 4.54 -14.31
CA GLY A 28 -3.09 4.00 -14.96
C GLY A 28 -4.18 3.51 -14.01
N VAL A 29 -4.15 3.96 -12.75
CA VAL A 29 -5.17 3.70 -11.72
C VAL A 29 -5.59 5.02 -11.10
N GLU A 30 -6.88 5.17 -10.86
CA GLU A 30 -7.44 6.38 -10.26
C GLU A 30 -6.90 6.59 -8.84
N THR A 31 -6.75 7.86 -8.45
CA THR A 31 -6.16 8.20 -7.15
C THR A 31 -7.01 7.69 -5.99
N ASP A 32 -8.34 7.70 -6.14
CA ASP A 32 -9.27 7.20 -5.14
C ASP A 32 -9.15 5.68 -4.97
N ASP A 33 -8.92 4.93 -6.04
CA ASP A 33 -8.69 3.48 -5.97
C ASP A 33 -7.37 3.17 -5.26
N LEU A 34 -6.30 3.91 -5.58
CA LEU A 34 -5.02 3.80 -4.88
C LEU A 34 -5.18 4.11 -3.38
N PHE A 35 -6.00 5.11 -3.05
CA PHE A 35 -6.29 5.47 -1.67
C PHE A 35 -7.10 4.38 -0.95
N GLN A 36 -8.09 3.76 -1.60
CA GLN A 36 -8.83 2.63 -1.04
C GLN A 36 -7.91 1.43 -0.78
N LEU A 37 -7.05 1.08 -1.73
CA LEU A 37 -6.06 0.01 -1.58
C LEU A 37 -5.08 0.31 -0.43
N GLY A 38 -4.62 1.56 -0.35
CA GLY A 38 -3.76 2.00 0.74
C GLY A 38 -4.46 1.94 2.10
N SER A 39 -5.74 2.31 2.16
CA SER A 39 -6.57 2.24 3.37
C SER A 39 -6.79 0.79 3.82
N LEU A 40 -6.99 -0.14 2.90
CA LEU A 40 -7.01 -1.58 3.20
C LEU A 40 -5.69 -2.05 3.81
N GLY A 41 -4.55 -1.59 3.27
CA GLY A 41 -3.24 -1.88 3.82
C GLY A 41 -3.02 -1.31 5.23
N LEU A 42 -3.59 -0.13 5.51
CA LEU A 42 -3.56 0.47 6.84
C LEU A 42 -4.37 -0.35 7.84
N LEU A 43 -5.59 -0.78 7.49
CA LEU A 43 -6.42 -1.62 8.36
C LEU A 43 -5.73 -2.94 8.70
N LYS A 44 -5.13 -3.60 7.70
CA LYS A 44 -4.32 -4.81 7.91
C LYS A 44 -3.10 -4.57 8.80
N ALA A 45 -2.50 -3.37 8.73
CA ALA A 45 -1.40 -3.00 9.60
C ALA A 45 -1.88 -2.78 11.04
N ILE A 46 -3.02 -2.09 11.24
CA ILE A 46 -3.64 -1.90 12.56
C ILE A 46 -3.96 -3.25 13.20
N ASP A 47 -4.57 -4.17 12.44
CA ASP A 47 -5.00 -5.47 12.96
C ASP A 47 -3.83 -6.42 13.27
N GLY A 48 -2.68 -6.21 12.62
CA GLY A 48 -1.53 -7.11 12.69
C GLY A 48 -0.28 -6.49 13.31
N PHE A 49 -0.37 -5.33 13.95
CA PHE A 49 0.76 -4.70 14.63
C PHE A 49 0.85 -5.18 16.07
N ASP A 50 2.04 -5.52 16.50
CA ASP A 50 2.35 -5.91 17.88
C ASP A 50 3.33 -4.90 18.46
N GLU A 51 2.90 -4.22 19.53
CA GLU A 51 3.69 -3.20 20.22
C GLU A 51 4.92 -3.78 20.93
N SER A 52 4.95 -5.10 21.20
CA SER A 52 6.08 -5.78 21.83
C SER A 52 7.36 -5.74 20.98
N PHE A 53 7.24 -5.47 19.67
CA PHE A 53 8.39 -5.31 18.78
C PHE A 53 9.17 -4.01 19.00
N GLY A 54 8.65 -3.06 19.80
CA GLY A 54 9.39 -1.84 20.19
C GLY A 54 9.71 -0.87 19.04
N VAL A 55 8.98 -0.96 17.93
CA VAL A 55 9.12 -0.07 16.76
C VAL A 55 7.92 0.86 16.63
N GLN A 56 8.10 1.99 15.94
CA GLN A 56 6.97 2.86 15.62
C GLN A 56 6.00 2.16 14.66
N PHE A 57 4.69 2.32 14.87
CA PHE A 57 3.64 1.78 14.00
C PHE A 57 3.87 2.11 12.50
N SER A 58 4.29 3.34 12.19
CA SER A 58 4.61 3.78 10.83
C SER A 58 5.65 2.88 10.15
N THR A 59 6.65 2.39 10.90
CA THR A 59 7.69 1.49 10.41
C THR A 59 7.09 0.18 9.89
N TYR A 60 6.08 -0.34 10.57
CA TYR A 60 5.34 -1.54 10.16
C TYR A 60 4.30 -1.26 9.08
N ALA A 61 3.56 -0.15 9.20
CA ALA A 61 2.44 0.17 8.33
C ALA A 61 2.86 0.57 6.91
N VAL A 62 3.96 1.31 6.74
CA VAL A 62 4.44 1.77 5.43
C VAL A 62 4.63 0.62 4.43
N PRO A 63 5.39 -0.46 4.72
CA PRO A 63 5.55 -1.56 3.78
C PRO A 63 4.25 -2.35 3.54
N LYS A 64 3.35 -2.43 4.53
CA LYS A 64 2.02 -3.06 4.37
C LYS A 64 1.12 -2.28 3.40
N ILE A 65 1.00 -0.97 3.61
CA ILE A 65 0.21 -0.06 2.75
C ILE A 65 0.75 -0.08 1.31
N ALA A 66 2.07 0.12 1.15
CA ALA A 66 2.71 0.08 -0.16
C ALA A 66 2.58 -1.30 -0.84
N GLY A 67 2.55 -2.38 -0.05
CA GLY A 67 2.37 -3.75 -0.54
C GLY A 67 1.02 -3.98 -1.20
N GLU A 68 -0.07 -3.51 -0.60
CA GLU A 68 -1.43 -3.66 -1.19
C GLU A 68 -1.53 -2.92 -2.53
N ILE A 69 -1.04 -1.68 -2.60
CA ILE A 69 -1.03 -0.88 -3.84
C ILE A 69 -0.19 -1.58 -4.93
N ARG A 70 1.03 -2.02 -4.61
CA ARG A 70 1.90 -2.73 -5.56
C ARG A 70 1.30 -4.04 -6.04
N ARG A 71 0.65 -4.80 -5.15
CA ARG A 71 0.00 -6.06 -5.52
C ARG A 71 -1.07 -5.80 -6.57
N PHE A 72 -1.94 -4.83 -6.33
CA PHE A 72 -2.98 -4.44 -7.29
C PHE A 72 -2.41 -4.02 -8.64
N LEU A 73 -1.45 -3.08 -8.65
CA LEU A 73 -0.83 -2.58 -9.89
C LEU A 73 -0.14 -3.69 -10.69
N ARG A 74 0.39 -4.72 -10.02
CA ARG A 74 1.00 -5.87 -10.69
C ARG A 74 -0.04 -6.82 -11.26
N ASP A 75 -1.14 -7.03 -10.56
CA ASP A 75 -2.12 -8.06 -10.89
C ASP A 75 -3.16 -7.56 -11.92
N ASP A 76 -3.44 -6.25 -11.97
CA ASP A 76 -4.57 -5.66 -12.74
C ASP A 76 -4.18 -4.83 -13.98
N GLY A 77 -2.92 -4.88 -14.43
CA GLY A 77 -2.52 -4.13 -15.62
C GLY A 77 -3.28 -4.56 -16.89
N THR A 78 -3.66 -3.58 -17.72
CA THR A 78 -4.57 -3.62 -18.90
C THR A 78 -4.35 -4.78 -19.89
N VAL A 79 -3.15 -5.34 -19.91
CA VAL A 79 -2.82 -6.59 -20.60
C VAL A 79 -2.37 -7.61 -19.55
N LYS A 80 -3.01 -8.77 -19.49
CA LYS A 80 -2.53 -9.92 -18.70
C LYS A 80 -1.25 -10.46 -19.33
N VAL A 81 -0.11 -9.88 -18.97
CA VAL A 81 1.22 -10.40 -19.30
C VAL A 81 1.74 -11.26 -18.15
N SER A 82 2.54 -12.27 -18.47
CA SER A 82 3.15 -13.15 -17.47
C SER A 82 4.08 -12.37 -16.53
N ARG A 83 4.15 -12.83 -15.28
CA ARG A 83 4.94 -12.20 -14.21
C ARG A 83 6.40 -11.94 -14.61
N THR A 84 7.03 -12.90 -15.29
CA THR A 84 8.43 -12.83 -15.74
C THR A 84 8.67 -11.66 -16.71
N LEU A 85 7.75 -11.44 -17.64
CA LEU A 85 7.87 -10.37 -18.63
C LEU A 85 7.76 -8.97 -18.00
N ARG A 86 6.89 -8.82 -16.99
CA ARG A 86 6.81 -7.56 -16.21
C ARG A 86 8.08 -7.31 -15.40
N GLU A 87 8.63 -8.34 -14.76
CA GLU A 87 9.87 -8.22 -13.97
C GLU A 87 11.06 -7.80 -14.86
N GLN A 88 11.16 -8.35 -16.08
CA GLN A 88 12.17 -7.95 -17.07
C GLN A 88 11.99 -6.50 -17.54
N ALA A 89 10.76 -6.07 -17.84
CA ALA A 89 10.48 -4.70 -18.28
C ALA A 89 10.84 -3.66 -17.19
N PHE A 90 10.46 -3.90 -15.93
CA PHE A 90 10.82 -3.02 -14.82
C PHE A 90 12.33 -2.97 -14.56
N ALA A 91 13.04 -4.08 -14.74
CA ALA A 91 14.50 -4.11 -14.60
C ALA A 91 15.18 -3.24 -15.69
N LEU A 92 14.67 -3.28 -16.93
CA LEU A 92 15.15 -2.44 -18.02
C LEU A 92 14.87 -0.95 -17.77
N GLU A 93 13.68 -0.58 -17.32
CA GLU A 93 13.34 0.82 -16.98
C GLU A 93 14.23 1.40 -15.88
N ARG A 94 14.58 0.58 -14.87
CA ARG A 94 15.47 1.00 -13.78
C ARG A 94 16.95 1.10 -14.17
N SER A 95 17.34 0.54 -15.32
CA SER A 95 18.71 0.59 -15.83
C SER A 95 18.97 1.80 -16.74
N ARG A 96 17.93 2.62 -16.99
CA ARG A 96 18.01 3.93 -17.63
C ARG A 96 18.14 5.04 -16.59
#